data_AF-A0A7C5SU71-F1
#
_entry.id   AF-A0A7C5SU71-F1
#
_cell.length_a   1.000
_cell.length_b   1.000
_cell.length_c   1.000
_cell.angle_alpha   90.00
_cell.angle_beta   90.00
_cell.angle_gamma   90.00
#
_symmetry.space_group_name_H-M   'P 1'
#
loop_
_entity.id
_entity.type
_entity.pdbx_description
1 polymer ?
#
loop_
_entity_poly.entity_id
_entity_poly.type
_entity_poly.pdbx_seq_one_letter_code
_entity_poly.pdbx_strand_id
1 'polypeptide(L)'
;IGRHFPDTDAAYENIDSRELLKQVMSMVRDRHYRIANIDTTIVAQSPKLSPYIRPMQQQLATLLGVDTSQVNVKATTTEQLGFTGREEGIAVHAVVIIYTKKG
;
A
#
# COMPACT_ATOMS: atom_id res chain seq x y z
N ILE A 1 4.41 4.24 -10.43
CA ILE A 1 5.26 4.91 -9.41
C ILE A 1 6.45 5.58 -10.08
N GLY A 2 7.36 4.85 -10.74
CA GLY A 2 8.56 5.45 -11.38
C GLY A 2 8.34 6.58 -12.40
N ARG A 3 7.15 6.70 -13.03
CA ARG A 3 6.80 7.87 -13.86
C ARG A 3 6.49 9.13 -13.02
N HIS A 4 5.84 8.97 -11.89
CA HIS A 4 5.43 10.07 -11.01
C HIS A 4 6.54 10.46 -10.03
N PHE A 5 7.35 9.50 -9.60
CA PHE A 5 8.47 9.67 -8.69
C PHE A 5 9.66 8.90 -9.27
N PRO A 6 10.44 9.51 -10.18
CA PRO A 6 11.59 8.85 -10.79
C PRO A 6 12.73 8.69 -9.79
N ASP A 7 13.34 7.50 -9.75
CA ASP A 7 14.45 7.20 -8.82
C ASP A 7 15.75 7.96 -9.15
N THR A 8 15.79 8.66 -10.29
CA THR A 8 16.91 9.53 -10.70
C THR A 8 16.80 10.95 -10.15
N ASP A 9 15.66 11.33 -9.56
CA ASP A 9 15.47 12.64 -8.97
C ASP A 9 15.91 12.61 -7.49
N ALA A 10 16.93 13.41 -7.17
CA ALA A 10 17.48 13.50 -5.82
C ALA A 10 16.43 13.95 -4.78
N ALA A 11 15.34 14.60 -5.20
CA ALA A 11 14.26 15.00 -4.30
C ALA A 11 13.50 13.80 -3.69
N TYR A 12 13.58 12.62 -4.30
CA TYR A 12 12.92 11.40 -3.81
C TYR A 12 13.88 10.38 -3.18
N GLU A 13 15.19 10.67 -3.15
CA GLU A 13 16.15 9.81 -2.49
C GLU A 13 15.84 9.73 -0.98
N ASN A 14 15.73 8.52 -0.43
CA ASN A 14 15.41 8.26 0.97
C ASN A 14 14.08 8.87 1.49
N ILE A 15 13.16 9.25 0.58
CA ILE A 15 11.86 9.79 0.98
C ILE A 15 11.02 8.74 1.71
N ASP A 16 10.27 9.14 2.73
CA ASP A 16 9.26 8.28 3.35
C ASP A 16 8.17 7.96 2.31
N SER A 17 7.95 6.67 2.05
CA SER A 17 6.91 6.19 1.13
C SER A 17 5.50 6.69 1.49
N ARG A 18 5.26 7.05 2.76
CA ARG A 18 4.02 7.69 3.19
C ARG A 18 3.80 9.06 2.55
N GLU A 19 4.86 9.84 2.34
CA GLU A 19 4.77 11.14 1.66
C GLU A 19 4.45 10.95 0.18
N LEU A 20 5.04 9.95 -0.47
CA LEU A 20 4.68 9.57 -1.84
C LEU A 20 3.21 9.17 -1.95
N LEU A 21 2.71 8.35 -1.00
CA LEU A 21 1.30 7.96 -0.98
C LEU A 21 0.37 9.16 -0.80
N LYS A 22 0.70 10.11 0.08
CA LYS A 22 -0.07 11.36 0.23
C LYS A 22 -0.14 12.15 -1.07
N GLN A 23 0.97 12.25 -1.81
CA GLN A 23 1.01 12.93 -3.11
C GLN A 23 0.13 12.21 -4.14
N VAL A 24 0.21 10.87 -4.23
CA VAL A 24 -0.68 10.08 -5.09
C VAL A 24 -2.15 10.33 -4.74
N MET A 25 -2.48 10.36 -3.45
CA MET A 25 -3.84 10.63 -3.00
C MET A 25 -4.32 12.04 -3.35
N SER A 26 -3.42 13.02 -3.41
CA SER A 26 -3.75 14.35 -3.96
C SER A 26 -4.12 14.25 -5.43
N MET A 27 -3.27 13.62 -6.25
CA MET A 27 -3.52 13.46 -7.69
C MET A 27 -4.83 12.72 -7.99
N VAL A 28 -5.18 11.73 -7.17
CA VAL A 28 -6.46 11.00 -7.27
C VAL A 28 -7.65 11.93 -6.99
N ARG A 29 -7.57 12.75 -5.94
CA ARG A 29 -8.63 13.72 -5.58
C ARG A 29 -8.76 14.85 -6.59
N ASP A 30 -7.65 15.34 -7.14
CA ASP A 30 -7.63 16.39 -8.17
C ASP A 30 -8.34 15.95 -9.45
N ARG A 31 -8.42 14.63 -9.69
CA ARG A 31 -9.20 14.01 -10.77
C ARG A 31 -10.62 13.59 -10.35
N HIS A 32 -11.09 14.06 -9.20
CA HIS A 32 -12.42 13.77 -8.63
C HIS A 32 -12.70 12.29 -8.34
N TYR A 33 -11.66 11.48 -8.17
CA TYR A 33 -11.81 10.10 -7.71
C TYR A 33 -11.81 10.00 -6.18
N ARG A 34 -12.51 8.99 -5.67
CA ARG A 34 -12.45 8.54 -4.27
C ARG A 34 -12.24 7.04 -4.19
N ILE A 35 -11.68 6.60 -3.07
CA ILE A 35 -11.48 5.18 -2.78
C ILE A 35 -12.78 4.60 -2.21
N ALA A 36 -13.21 3.47 -2.76
CA ALA A 36 -14.27 2.65 -2.21
C ALA A 36 -13.72 1.68 -1.17
N ASN A 37 -12.68 0.92 -1.50
CA ASN A 37 -11.99 0.03 -0.57
C ASN A 37 -10.60 -0.35 -1.09
N ILE A 38 -9.79 -0.91 -0.19
CA ILE A 38 -8.48 -1.47 -0.48
C ILE A 38 -8.35 -2.84 0.15
N ASP A 39 -7.78 -3.78 -0.60
CA ASP A 39 -7.32 -5.06 -0.11
C ASP A 39 -5.84 -5.24 -0.42
N THR A 40 -5.04 -5.51 0.61
CA THR A 40 -3.58 -5.72 0.49
C THR A 40 -3.21 -7.10 1.01
N THR A 41 -2.35 -7.81 0.29
CA THR A 41 -1.76 -9.08 0.72
C THR A 41 -0.24 -8.97 0.72
N ILE A 42 0.36 -9.16 1.89
CA ILE A 42 1.81 -9.24 2.08
C ILE A 42 2.21 -10.73 2.04
N VAL A 43 3.17 -11.05 1.19
CA VAL A 43 3.70 -12.39 1.00
C VAL A 43 5.12 -12.42 1.56
N ALA A 44 5.27 -13.01 2.74
CA ALA A 44 6.53 -13.07 3.48
C ALA A 44 6.62 -14.37 4.28
N GLN A 45 7.77 -15.04 4.23
CA GLN A 45 8.04 -16.22 5.05
C GLN A 45 8.35 -15.83 6.50
N SER A 46 9.08 -14.74 6.70
CA SER A 46 9.43 -14.16 7.99
C SER A 46 9.53 -12.62 7.86
N PRO A 47 9.34 -11.84 8.93
CA PRO A 47 8.86 -12.23 10.26
C PRO A 47 7.32 -12.43 10.29
N LYS A 48 6.79 -12.87 11.43
CA LYS A 48 5.34 -12.97 11.64
C LYS A 48 4.70 -11.59 11.65
N LEU A 49 3.84 -11.31 10.66
CA LEU A 49 3.22 -9.99 10.49
C LEU A 49 1.95 -9.76 11.29
N SER A 50 1.35 -10.81 11.88
CA SER A 50 0.07 -10.70 12.61
C SER A 50 0.01 -9.59 13.67
N PRO A 51 1.06 -9.29 14.45
CA PRO A 51 1.01 -8.19 15.44
C PRO A 51 0.92 -6.80 14.79
N TYR A 52 1.33 -6.69 13.52
CA TYR A 52 1.45 -5.42 12.79
C TYR A 52 0.29 -5.16 11.83
N ILE A 53 -0.54 -6.16 11.53
CA ILE A 53 -1.66 -6.03 10.57
C ILE A 53 -2.62 -4.90 10.94
N ARG A 54 -3.10 -4.88 12.19
CA ARG A 54 -4.05 -3.85 12.64
C ARG A 54 -3.44 -2.44 12.63
N PRO A 55 -2.21 -2.22 13.17
CA PRO A 55 -1.51 -0.95 13.00
C PRO A 55 -1.35 -0.53 11.53
N MET A 56 -1.02 -1.46 10.62
CA MET A 56 -0.90 -1.17 9.19
C MET A 56 -2.24 -0.72 8.58
N GLN A 57 -3.34 -1.41 8.91
CA GLN A 57 -4.68 -1.03 8.45
C GLN A 57 -5.05 0.39 8.88
N GLN A 58 -4.82 0.72 10.16
CA GLN A 58 -5.11 2.05 10.69
C GLN A 58 -4.27 3.13 10.02
N GLN A 59 -2.96 2.90 9.89
CA GLN A 59 -2.05 3.85 9.25
C GLN A 59 -2.42 4.08 7.79
N LEU A 60 -2.75 3.01 7.05
CA LEU A 60 -3.23 3.12 5.67
C LEU A 60 -4.54 3.91 5.61
N ALA A 61 -5.54 3.59 6.43
CA ALA A 61 -6.80 4.31 6.46
C ALA A 61 -6.61 5.83 6.68
N THR A 62 -5.72 6.20 7.61
CA THR A 62 -5.35 7.61 7.82
C THR A 62 -4.70 8.24 6.60
N LEU A 63 -3.68 7.60 6.00
CA LEU A 63 -2.96 8.14 4.85
C LEU A 63 -3.86 8.30 3.61
N LEU A 64 -4.82 7.40 3.45
CA LEU A 64 -5.75 7.37 2.33
C LEU A 64 -6.99 8.26 2.56
N GLY A 65 -7.23 8.68 3.81
CA GLY A 65 -8.41 9.47 4.17
C GLY A 65 -9.73 8.70 4.04
N VAL A 66 -9.71 7.42 4.42
CA VAL A 66 -10.88 6.51 4.37
C VAL A 66 -11.15 5.92 5.75
N ASP A 67 -12.34 5.34 5.94
CA ASP A 67 -12.64 4.60 7.16
C ASP A 67 -11.82 3.30 7.23
N THR A 68 -11.45 2.87 8.45
CA THR A 68 -10.65 1.64 8.63
C THR A 68 -11.40 0.39 8.13
N SER A 69 -12.72 0.38 8.16
CA SER A 69 -13.54 -0.70 7.58
C SER A 69 -13.38 -0.85 6.06
N GLN A 70 -12.87 0.17 5.38
CA GLN A 70 -12.60 0.16 3.94
C GLN A 70 -11.20 -0.40 3.61
N VAL A 71 -10.40 -0.76 4.62
CA VAL A 71 -9.00 -1.19 4.45
C VAL A 71 -8.79 -2.60 5.02
N ASN A 72 -8.41 -3.53 4.15
CA ASN A 72 -8.00 -4.86 4.54
C ASN A 72 -6.51 -5.09 4.27
N VAL A 73 -5.81 -5.67 5.25
CA VAL A 73 -4.41 -6.10 5.12
C VAL A 73 -4.33 -7.54 5.57
N LYS A 74 -3.81 -8.41 4.71
CA LYS A 74 -3.61 -9.84 4.95
C LYS A 74 -2.14 -10.16 4.80
N ALA A 75 -1.70 -11.23 5.45
CA ALA A 75 -0.37 -11.79 5.26
C ALA A 75 -0.48 -13.29 5.01
N THR A 76 0.38 -13.80 4.13
CA THR A 76 0.50 -15.23 3.85
C THR A 76 1.96 -15.59 3.63
N THR A 77 2.29 -16.87 3.79
CA THR A 77 3.57 -17.41 3.32
C THR A 77 3.38 -18.06 1.95
N THR A 78 4.47 -18.48 1.32
CA THR A 78 4.43 -19.34 0.13
C THR A 78 4.83 -20.78 0.44
N GLU A 79 4.68 -21.21 1.71
CA GLU A 79 5.04 -22.56 2.16
C GLU A 79 6.47 -22.94 1.73
N GLN A 80 7.43 -22.04 1.96
CA GLN A 80 8.84 -22.16 1.58
C GLN A 80 9.13 -22.25 0.07
N LEU A 81 8.13 -22.01 -0.79
CA LEU A 81 8.30 -21.99 -2.25
C LEU A 81 8.70 -20.60 -2.76
N GLY A 82 9.57 -20.58 -3.78
CA GLY A 82 9.99 -19.35 -4.46
C GLY A 82 10.86 -18.41 -3.60
N PHE A 83 11.19 -17.24 -4.14
CA PHE A 83 12.09 -16.29 -3.48
C PHE A 83 11.54 -15.76 -2.15
N THR A 84 10.21 -15.56 -2.05
CA THR A 84 9.55 -15.16 -0.80
C THR A 84 9.61 -16.25 0.25
N GLY A 85 9.53 -17.52 -0.16
CA GLY A 85 9.63 -18.68 0.71
C GLY A 85 11.05 -18.97 1.18
N ARG A 86 12.06 -18.61 0.37
CA ARG A 86 13.48 -18.67 0.72
C ARG A 86 13.99 -17.44 1.50
N GLU A 87 13.10 -16.54 1.91
CA GLU A 87 13.45 -15.33 2.67
C GLU A 87 14.37 -14.36 1.92
N GLU A 88 14.41 -14.43 0.58
CA GLU A 88 15.21 -13.53 -0.27
C GLU A 88 14.53 -12.17 -0.51
N GLY A 89 13.23 -12.09 -0.19
CA GLY A 89 12.46 -10.86 -0.33
C GLY A 89 11.01 -11.01 0.12
N ILE A 90 10.29 -9.89 0.08
CA ILE A 90 8.86 -9.80 0.39
C ILE A 90 8.14 -9.28 -0.86
N ALA A 91 7.00 -9.87 -1.18
CA ALA A 91 6.10 -9.35 -2.21
C ALA A 91 4.84 -8.75 -1.57
N VAL A 92 4.30 -7.70 -2.18
CA VAL A 92 3.05 -7.06 -1.73
C VAL A 92 2.13 -6.85 -2.93
N HIS A 93 0.89 -7.28 -2.80
CA HIS A 93 -0.15 -7.07 -3.79
C HIS A 93 -1.23 -6.17 -3.18
N ALA A 94 -1.67 -5.15 -3.91
CA ALA A 94 -2.74 -4.26 -3.48
C ALA A 94 -3.77 -4.09 -4.60
N VAL A 95 -5.04 -4.25 -4.26
CA VAL A 95 -6.18 -4.00 -5.14
C VAL A 95 -6.99 -2.86 -4.54
N VAL A 96 -7.26 -1.83 -5.35
CA VAL A 96 -7.98 -0.62 -4.93
C VAL A 96 -9.13 -0.39 -5.88
N ILE A 97 -10.33 -0.27 -5.33
CA ILE A 97 -11.50 0.17 -6.09
C ILE A 97 -11.66 1.67 -5.90
N ILE A 98 -11.75 2.39 -7.01
CA ILE A 98 -12.03 3.83 -7.03
C ILE A 98 -13.32 4.12 -7.79
N TYR A 99 -13.96 5.22 -7.46
CA TYR A 99 -15.14 5.72 -8.15
C TYR A 99 -15.03 7.23 -8.33
N THR A 100 -15.65 7.75 -9.39
CA THR A 100 -15.79 9.19 -9.58
C THR A 100 -16.82 9.73 -8.61
N LYS A 101 -16.46 10.75 -7.83
CA LYS A 101 -17.45 11.53 -7.11
C LYS A 101 -18.12 12.46 -8.12
N LYS A 102 -19.36 12.16 -8.51
CA LYS A 102 -20.18 13.17 -9.21
C LYS A 102 -20.41 14.31 -8.21
N GLY A 103 -20.09 15.53 -8.65
CA GLY A 103 -20.33 16.76 -7.89
C GLY A 103 -21.80 16.96 -7.59
#